data_AF-A0A0D8XWN5-F1
#
_entry.id   AF-A0A0D8XWN5-F1
#
_cell.length_a   1.000
_cell.length_b   1.000
_cell.length_c   1.000
_cell.angle_alpha   90.00
_cell.angle_beta   90.00
_cell.angle_gamma   90.00
#
_symmetry.space_group_name_H-M   'P 1'
#
loop_
_entity.id
_entity.type
_entity.pdbx_description
1 polymer ?
#
loop_
_entity_poly.entity_id
_entity_poly.type
_entity_poly.pdbx_seq_one_letter_code
_entity_poly.pdbx_strand_id
1 'polypeptide(L)'
;MSEEIPPTTADPIASSDEKNMVVSFIQFIRHKVSGNKCTEDQIEALEVAVQCLESAFGITDANYAFQPSKPLLDVFIAAEGLPSGNDLMKSSQFDAAVSKYNEAIKLNRDPVYFCNRAAAYCRLEQYDLAIQDCRIALALDPKYSKAYGRMGYYFYLRATLFYYFSRLFFFRAEIYTILLLYPYVTYYWMYNAELINMVLDIVRSKCLQT
;
A
#
# COMPACT_ATOMS: atom_id res chain seq x y z
N MET A 1 4.76 -66.17 -26.05
CA MET A 1 4.96 -65.38 -24.82
C MET A 1 4.52 -63.97 -25.15
N SER A 2 3.27 -63.66 -24.86
CA SER A 2 2.73 -62.29 -24.88
C SER A 2 3.32 -61.57 -23.68
N GLU A 3 4.19 -60.60 -23.91
CA GLU A 3 4.60 -59.62 -22.90
C GLU A 3 3.37 -58.77 -22.54
N GLU A 4 2.84 -58.97 -21.34
CA GLU A 4 1.91 -58.05 -20.72
C GLU A 4 2.66 -56.76 -20.35
N ILE A 5 2.21 -55.65 -20.95
CA ILE A 5 2.64 -54.30 -20.58
C ILE A 5 2.06 -54.00 -19.19
N PRO A 6 2.86 -53.61 -18.18
CA PRO A 6 2.34 -53.27 -16.86
C PRO A 6 1.45 -52.01 -16.96
N PRO A 7 0.36 -51.90 -16.17
CA PRO A 7 -0.47 -50.71 -16.17
C PRO A 7 0.36 -49.55 -15.65
N THR A 8 0.72 -48.62 -16.53
CA THR A 8 1.34 -47.35 -16.16
C THR A 8 0.34 -46.62 -15.27
N THR A 9 0.59 -46.62 -13.97
CA THR A 9 -0.16 -45.89 -12.96
C THR A 9 -0.19 -44.43 -13.37
N ALA A 10 -1.35 -43.95 -13.82
CA ALA A 10 -1.54 -42.55 -14.14
C ALA A 10 -1.21 -41.71 -12.90
N ASP A 11 -0.25 -40.80 -13.03
CA ASP A 11 0.07 -39.84 -11.98
C ASP A 11 -1.21 -39.11 -11.55
N PRO A 12 -1.40 -38.85 -10.24
CA PRO A 12 -2.57 -38.12 -9.78
C PRO A 12 -2.64 -36.78 -10.50
N ILE A 13 -3.78 -36.54 -11.17
CA ILE A 13 -4.05 -35.39 -12.07
C ILE A 13 -3.73 -34.04 -11.40
N ALA A 14 -3.79 -33.96 -10.07
CA ALA A 14 -3.52 -32.76 -9.31
C ALA A 14 -2.90 -33.09 -7.94
N SER A 15 -1.92 -32.28 -7.55
CA SER A 15 -1.35 -32.22 -6.21
C SER A 15 -2.39 -31.83 -5.15
N SER A 16 -2.08 -32.06 -3.87
CA SER A 16 -2.97 -31.66 -2.78
C SER A 16 -3.28 -30.16 -2.79
N ASP A 17 -2.30 -29.32 -3.17
CA ASP A 17 -2.47 -27.86 -3.20
C ASP A 17 -3.38 -27.42 -4.34
N GLU A 18 -3.26 -28.04 -5.51
CA GLU A 18 -4.15 -27.79 -6.65
C GLU A 18 -5.59 -28.21 -6.32
N LYS A 19 -5.77 -29.35 -5.63
CA LYS A 19 -7.10 -29.77 -5.16
C LYS A 19 -7.69 -28.78 -4.14
N ASN A 20 -6.88 -28.26 -3.21
CA ASN A 20 -7.30 -27.26 -2.24
C ASN A 20 -7.70 -25.92 -2.92
N MET A 21 -7.01 -25.55 -4.00
CA MET A 21 -7.36 -24.39 -4.82
C MET A 21 -8.72 -24.59 -5.51
N VAL A 22 -8.95 -25.75 -6.13
CA VAL A 22 -10.22 -26.09 -6.78
C VAL A 22 -11.37 -26.11 -5.77
N VAL A 23 -11.16 -26.67 -4.57
CA VAL A 23 -12.15 -26.63 -3.47
C VAL A 23 -12.50 -25.20 -3.07
N SER A 24 -11.50 -24.31 -2.94
CA SER A 24 -11.73 -22.90 -2.62
C SER A 24 -12.57 -22.20 -3.70
N PHE A 25 -12.40 -22.57 -4.97
CA PHE A 25 -13.16 -22.05 -6.09
C PHE A 25 -14.61 -22.60 -6.12
N ILE A 26 -14.79 -23.89 -5.84
CA ILE A 26 -16.12 -24.50 -5.71
C ILE A 26 -16.91 -23.87 -4.56
N GLN A 27 -16.27 -23.64 -3.40
CA GLN A 27 -16.90 -22.95 -2.27
C GLN A 27 -17.35 -21.53 -2.64
N PHE A 28 -16.55 -20.82 -3.44
CA PHE A 28 -16.93 -19.51 -3.98
C PHE A 28 -18.16 -19.58 -4.88
N ILE A 29 -18.23 -20.54 -5.81
CA ILE A 29 -19.39 -20.76 -6.69
C ILE A 29 -20.64 -21.06 -5.87
N ARG A 30 -20.56 -21.99 -4.91
CA ARG A 30 -21.68 -22.36 -4.03
C ARG A 30 -22.18 -21.16 -3.21
N HIS A 31 -21.27 -20.35 -2.68
CA HIS A 31 -21.63 -19.13 -1.97
C HIS A 31 -22.37 -18.13 -2.89
N LYS A 32 -21.96 -18.01 -4.16
CA LYS A 32 -22.65 -17.15 -5.15
C LYS A 32 -24.06 -17.64 -5.46
N VAL A 33 -24.24 -18.94 -5.64
CA VAL A 33 -25.56 -19.57 -5.85
C VAL A 33 -26.47 -19.31 -4.65
N SER A 34 -25.96 -19.44 -3.42
CA SER A 34 -26.73 -19.15 -2.19
C SER A 34 -27.08 -17.67 -1.96
N GLY A 35 -26.35 -16.75 -2.60
CA GLY A 35 -26.49 -15.29 -2.40
C GLY A 35 -27.66 -14.63 -3.14
N ASN A 36 -28.52 -15.42 -3.79
CA ASN A 36 -29.77 -15.01 -4.45
C ASN A 36 -29.64 -13.89 -5.53
N LYS A 37 -28.50 -13.86 -6.23
CA LYS A 37 -28.20 -12.89 -7.32
C LYS A 37 -28.15 -13.52 -8.71
N CYS A 38 -28.45 -14.81 -8.83
CA CYS A 38 -28.35 -15.56 -10.08
C CYS A 38 -29.75 -15.91 -10.61
N THR A 39 -29.90 -15.93 -11.94
CA THR A 39 -31.10 -16.51 -12.58
C THR A 39 -31.06 -18.04 -12.47
N GLU A 40 -32.21 -18.72 -12.62
CA GLU A 40 -32.26 -20.19 -12.61
C GLU A 40 -31.29 -20.81 -13.63
N ASP A 41 -31.27 -20.30 -14.87
CA ASP A 41 -30.31 -20.73 -15.90
C ASP A 41 -28.84 -20.59 -15.47
N GLN A 42 -28.51 -19.54 -14.71
CA GLN A 42 -27.15 -19.33 -14.21
C GLN A 42 -26.81 -20.32 -13.10
N ILE A 43 -27.77 -20.63 -12.23
CA ILE A 43 -27.60 -21.60 -11.15
C ILE A 43 -27.32 -22.99 -11.73
N GLU A 44 -28.11 -23.43 -12.71
CA GLU A 44 -27.89 -24.71 -13.38
C GLU A 44 -26.51 -24.78 -14.04
N ALA A 45 -26.10 -23.74 -14.77
CA ALA A 45 -24.78 -23.68 -15.39
C ALA A 45 -23.63 -23.71 -14.37
N LEU A 46 -23.79 -23.02 -13.24
CA LEU A 46 -22.81 -23.00 -12.14
C LEU A 46 -22.71 -24.36 -11.44
N GLU A 47 -23.82 -25.07 -11.25
CA GLU A 47 -23.83 -26.41 -10.66
C GLU A 47 -23.17 -27.45 -11.58
N VAL A 48 -23.44 -27.40 -12.89
CA VAL A 48 -22.76 -28.25 -13.87
C VAL A 48 -21.25 -27.99 -13.85
N ALA A 49 -20.83 -26.73 -13.78
CA ALA A 49 -19.41 -26.38 -13.68
C ALA A 49 -18.76 -26.96 -12.41
N VAL A 50 -19.46 -26.94 -11.26
CA VAL A 50 -18.97 -27.56 -10.02
C VAL A 50 -18.77 -29.06 -10.20
N GLN A 51 -19.74 -29.77 -10.77
CA GLN A 51 -19.64 -31.22 -11.01
C GLN A 51 -18.50 -31.56 -11.98
N CYS A 52 -18.31 -30.76 -13.03
CA CYS A 52 -17.18 -30.92 -13.94
C CYS A 52 -15.84 -30.75 -13.22
N LEU A 53 -15.71 -29.76 -12.34
CA LEU A 53 -14.50 -29.52 -11.56
C LEU A 53 -14.24 -30.64 -10.54
N GLU A 54 -15.28 -31.12 -9.85
CA GLU A 54 -15.17 -32.25 -8.91
C GLU A 54 -14.65 -33.51 -9.61
N SER A 55 -15.22 -33.85 -10.77
CA SER A 55 -14.82 -35.02 -11.54
C SER A 55 -13.46 -34.86 -12.21
N ALA A 56 -13.14 -33.69 -12.75
CA ALA A 56 -11.90 -33.46 -13.48
C ALA A 56 -10.67 -33.51 -12.56
N PHE A 57 -10.79 -33.02 -11.33
CA PHE A 57 -9.70 -32.96 -10.36
C PHE A 57 -9.74 -34.08 -9.31
N GLY A 58 -10.72 -34.99 -9.39
CA GLY A 58 -10.90 -36.08 -8.43
C GLY A 58 -11.03 -35.56 -7.00
N ILE A 59 -11.92 -34.58 -6.80
CA ILE A 59 -12.23 -33.99 -5.50
C ILE A 59 -13.19 -34.93 -4.76
N THR A 60 -12.88 -35.23 -3.52
CA THR A 60 -13.68 -36.09 -2.64
C THR A 60 -14.18 -35.31 -1.43
N ASP A 61 -15.13 -35.87 -0.67
CA ASP A 61 -15.67 -35.25 0.54
C ASP A 61 -14.58 -34.88 1.58
N ALA A 62 -13.48 -35.63 1.61
CA ALA A 62 -12.33 -35.34 2.46
C ALA A 62 -11.63 -34.02 2.11
N ASN A 63 -11.67 -33.60 0.85
CA ASN A 63 -11.04 -32.35 0.41
C ASN A 63 -11.84 -31.12 0.87
N TYR A 64 -13.15 -31.25 1.09
CA TYR A 64 -13.99 -30.17 1.62
C TYR A 64 -13.78 -29.88 3.11
N ALA A 65 -13.05 -30.76 3.82
CA ALA A 65 -12.59 -30.48 5.18
C ALA A 65 -11.61 -29.29 5.22
N PHE A 66 -10.96 -28.96 4.09
CA PHE A 66 -10.18 -27.75 3.95
C PHE A 66 -11.09 -26.51 3.97
N GLN A 67 -10.89 -25.67 4.98
CA GLN A 67 -11.54 -24.37 5.09
C GLN A 67 -10.47 -23.29 4.89
N PRO A 68 -10.49 -22.55 3.76
CA PRO A 68 -9.56 -21.46 3.55
C PRO A 68 -9.81 -20.38 4.61
N SER A 69 -8.73 -19.84 5.18
CA SER A 69 -8.79 -18.82 6.25
C SER A 69 -9.45 -17.51 5.80
N LYS A 70 -9.44 -17.23 4.50
CA LYS A 70 -10.12 -16.10 3.85
C LYS A 70 -10.85 -16.59 2.60
N PRO A 71 -12.01 -16.00 2.25
CA PRO A 71 -12.70 -16.29 0.98
C PRO A 71 -11.78 -16.08 -0.21
N LEU A 72 -11.88 -16.94 -1.22
CA LEU A 72 -11.02 -16.89 -2.41
C LEU A 72 -11.06 -15.52 -3.09
N LEU A 73 -12.24 -14.91 -3.17
CA LEU A 73 -12.41 -13.58 -3.77
C LEU A 73 -11.60 -12.50 -3.02
N ASP A 74 -11.54 -12.56 -1.69
CA ASP A 74 -10.77 -11.61 -0.88
C ASP A 74 -9.27 -11.78 -1.10
N VAL A 75 -8.81 -13.02 -1.33
CA VAL A 75 -7.41 -13.31 -1.68
C VAL A 75 -7.05 -12.72 -3.04
N PHE A 76 -7.94 -12.83 -4.03
CA PHE A 76 -7.72 -12.23 -5.35
C PHE A 76 -7.78 -10.70 -5.32
N ILE A 77 -8.74 -10.10 -4.59
CA ILE A 77 -8.78 -8.65 -4.39
C ILE A 77 -7.52 -8.18 -3.65
N ALA A 78 -7.08 -8.94 -2.64
CA ALA A 78 -5.81 -8.71 -1.96
C ALA A 78 -4.63 -8.70 -2.94
N ALA A 79 -4.58 -9.68 -3.83
CA ALA A 79 -3.54 -9.86 -4.82
C ALA A 79 -3.59 -8.88 -6.00
N GLU A 80 -4.74 -8.36 -6.41
CA GLU A 80 -4.85 -7.35 -7.48
C GLU A 80 -4.61 -5.93 -6.97
N GLY A 81 -5.02 -5.62 -5.74
CA GLY A 81 -4.88 -4.28 -5.16
C GLY A 81 -3.45 -3.96 -4.67
N LEU A 82 -2.67 -4.98 -4.30
CA LEU A 82 -1.33 -4.80 -3.72
C LEU A 82 -0.21 -4.52 -4.74
N PRO A 83 -0.16 -5.14 -5.93
CA PRO A 83 0.87 -4.89 -6.94
C PRO A 83 0.76 -3.50 -7.52
N SER A 84 -0.44 -3.06 -7.92
CA SER A 84 -0.62 -1.74 -8.55
C SER A 84 -0.18 -0.59 -7.65
N GLY A 85 -0.57 -0.59 -6.36
CA GLY A 85 -0.14 0.42 -5.40
C GLY A 85 1.35 0.36 -5.05
N ASN A 86 1.91 -0.84 -4.87
CA ASN A 86 3.33 -1.00 -4.54
C ASN A 86 4.24 -0.69 -5.72
N ASP A 87 3.83 -0.97 -6.94
CA ASP A 87 4.61 -0.66 -8.14
C ASP A 87 4.64 0.85 -8.38
N LEU A 88 3.52 1.55 -8.16
CA LEU A 88 3.48 3.01 -8.14
C LEU A 88 4.39 3.60 -7.06
N MET A 89 4.47 2.97 -5.88
CA MET A 89 5.42 3.36 -4.84
C MET A 89 6.88 3.20 -5.28
N LYS A 90 7.22 2.14 -6.02
CA LYS A 90 8.57 1.95 -6.59
C LYS A 90 8.87 2.96 -7.70
N SER A 91 7.87 3.29 -8.51
CA SER A 91 7.94 4.33 -9.54
C SER A 91 7.87 5.76 -9.00
N SER A 92 7.89 5.95 -7.68
CA SER A 92 7.81 7.26 -7.00
C SER A 92 6.55 8.07 -7.31
N GLN A 93 5.48 7.42 -7.78
CA GLN A 93 4.18 8.03 -8.05
C GLN A 93 3.28 7.93 -6.80
N PHE A 94 3.59 8.71 -5.78
CA PHE A 94 2.98 8.56 -4.46
C PHE A 94 1.49 8.94 -4.44
N ASP A 95 1.06 10.00 -5.13
CA ASP A 95 -0.35 10.40 -5.20
C ASP A 95 -1.22 9.34 -5.89
N ALA A 96 -0.74 8.78 -7.00
CA ALA A 96 -1.41 7.69 -7.71
C ALA A 96 -1.49 6.43 -6.83
N ALA A 97 -0.42 6.13 -6.09
CA ALA A 97 -0.40 5.01 -5.13
C ALA A 97 -1.46 5.21 -4.04
N VAL A 98 -1.59 6.42 -3.47
CA VAL A 98 -2.65 6.74 -2.49
C VAL A 98 -4.04 6.50 -3.08
N SER A 99 -4.30 6.92 -4.33
CA SER A 99 -5.58 6.67 -4.99
C SER A 99 -5.87 5.17 -5.12
N LYS A 100 -4.87 4.36 -5.49
CA LYS A 100 -5.01 2.90 -5.58
C LYS A 100 -5.24 2.25 -4.22
N TYR A 101 -4.55 2.69 -3.17
CA TYR A 101 -4.83 2.22 -1.82
C TYR A 101 -6.23 2.63 -1.35
N ASN A 102 -6.73 3.80 -1.72
CA ASN A 102 -8.10 4.22 -1.40
C ASN A 102 -9.14 3.31 -2.06
N GLU A 103 -8.93 2.93 -3.32
CA GLU A 103 -9.76 1.94 -4.01
C GLU A 103 -9.71 0.58 -3.30
N ALA A 104 -8.51 0.10 -2.98
CA ALA A 104 -8.32 -1.17 -2.27
C ALA A 104 -9.01 -1.18 -0.90
N ILE A 105 -8.90 -0.09 -0.13
CA ILE A 105 -9.53 0.06 1.19
C ILE A 105 -11.06 0.08 1.11
N LYS A 106 -11.64 0.63 0.03
CA LYS A 106 -13.10 0.58 -0.21
C LYS A 106 -13.59 -0.84 -0.45
N LEU A 107 -12.77 -1.68 -1.07
CA LEU A 107 -13.11 -3.08 -1.33
C LEU A 107 -12.88 -3.96 -0.10
N ASN A 108 -11.71 -3.84 0.54
CA ASN A 108 -11.35 -4.60 1.72
C ASN A 108 -10.50 -3.75 2.68
N ARG A 109 -10.90 -3.73 3.96
CA ARG A 109 -10.21 -2.98 5.02
C ARG A 109 -9.11 -3.79 5.68
N ASP A 110 -8.12 -4.20 4.90
CA ASP A 110 -6.94 -4.92 5.42
C ASP A 110 -5.92 -3.94 6.07
N PRO A 111 -5.36 -4.24 7.26
CA PRO A 111 -4.30 -3.44 7.90
C PRO A 111 -3.12 -3.12 6.97
N VAL A 112 -2.80 -4.02 6.05
CA VAL A 112 -1.68 -3.87 5.12
C VAL A 112 -1.89 -2.65 4.20
N TYR A 113 -3.11 -2.41 3.72
CA TYR A 113 -3.40 -1.28 2.84
C TYR A 113 -3.26 0.06 3.55
N PHE A 114 -3.77 0.17 4.79
CA PHE A 114 -3.59 1.36 5.60
C PHE A 114 -2.09 1.65 5.83
N CYS A 115 -1.31 0.61 6.13
CA CYS A 115 0.11 0.78 6.38
C CYS A 115 0.91 1.17 5.13
N ASN A 116 0.52 0.66 3.95
CA ASN A 116 1.15 1.03 2.69
C ASN A 116 0.72 2.43 2.22
N ARG A 117 -0.53 2.82 2.42
CA ARG A 117 -1.01 4.19 2.21
C ARG A 117 -0.30 5.18 3.14
N ALA A 118 -0.08 4.82 4.41
CA ALA A 118 0.72 5.61 5.35
C ALA A 118 2.16 5.83 4.85
N ALA A 119 2.76 4.82 4.22
CA ALA A 119 4.08 4.97 3.61
C ALA A 119 4.07 5.94 2.42
N ALA A 120 3.01 5.93 1.60
CA ALA A 120 2.83 6.91 0.53
C ALA A 120 2.64 8.34 1.10
N TYR A 121 1.79 8.52 2.12
CA TYR A 121 1.62 9.80 2.79
C TYR A 121 2.91 10.34 3.41
N CYS A 122 3.74 9.47 3.98
CA CYS A 122 5.05 9.87 4.48
C CYS A 122 5.96 10.42 3.38
N ARG A 123 5.88 9.89 2.15
CA ARG A 123 6.64 10.40 1.00
C ARG A 123 6.09 11.73 0.47
N LEU A 124 4.82 12.01 0.74
CA LEU A 124 4.15 13.28 0.47
C LEU A 124 4.26 14.28 1.65
N GLU A 125 5.08 13.96 2.67
CA GLU A 125 5.25 14.76 3.89
C GLU A 125 3.96 14.97 4.72
N GLN A 126 2.91 14.19 4.45
CA GLN A 126 1.62 14.24 5.16
C GLN A 126 1.66 13.33 6.40
N TYR A 127 2.50 13.69 7.36
CA TYR A 127 2.79 12.83 8.52
C TYR A 127 1.59 12.57 9.44
N ASP A 128 0.69 13.54 9.61
CA ASP A 128 -0.51 13.37 10.45
C ASP A 128 -1.46 12.30 9.88
N LEU A 129 -1.67 12.32 8.56
CA LEU A 129 -2.47 11.30 7.87
C LEU A 129 -1.79 9.92 7.93
N ALA A 130 -0.47 9.87 7.77
CA ALA A 130 0.29 8.63 7.91
C ALA A 130 0.16 8.03 9.32
N ILE A 131 0.21 8.85 10.37
CA ILE A 131 0.01 8.41 11.76
C ILE A 131 -1.43 7.90 11.97
N GLN A 132 -2.43 8.60 11.43
CA GLN A 132 -3.82 8.19 11.53
C GLN A 132 -4.05 6.81 10.88
N ASP A 133 -3.47 6.58 9.71
CA ASP A 133 -3.54 5.29 9.02
C ASP A 133 -2.85 4.17 9.80
N CYS A 134 -1.69 4.44 10.42
CA CYS A 134 -1.04 3.49 11.32
C CYS A 134 -1.94 3.12 12.51
N ARG A 135 -2.66 4.09 13.09
CA ARG A 135 -3.61 3.82 14.19
C ARG A 135 -4.78 2.97 13.73
N ILE A 136 -5.32 3.22 12.53
CA ILE A 136 -6.39 2.40 11.96
C ILE A 136 -5.90 0.97 11.72
N ALA A 137 -4.68 0.81 11.16
CA ALA A 137 -4.08 -0.51 10.95
C ALA A 137 -3.94 -1.28 12.27
N LEU A 138 -3.49 -0.63 13.34
CA LEU A 138 -3.36 -1.23 14.68
C LEU A 138 -4.69 -1.50 15.36
N ALA A 139 -5.73 -0.72 15.06
CA ALA A 139 -7.09 -0.99 15.54
C ALA A 139 -7.70 -2.23 14.86
N LEU A 140 -7.32 -2.50 13.61
CA LEU A 140 -7.75 -3.69 12.86
C LEU A 140 -6.95 -4.93 13.25
N ASP A 141 -5.63 -4.81 13.35
CA ASP A 141 -4.74 -5.86 13.85
C ASP A 141 -3.75 -5.30 14.89
N PRO A 142 -4.05 -5.50 16.19
CA PRO A 142 -3.16 -5.07 17.27
C PRO A 142 -1.78 -5.74 17.28
N LYS A 143 -1.63 -6.89 16.61
CA LYS A 143 -0.35 -7.62 16.52
C LYS A 143 0.50 -7.18 15.33
N TYR A 144 0.04 -6.21 14.54
CA TYR A 144 0.75 -5.78 13.35
C TYR A 144 1.99 -4.92 13.66
N SER A 145 3.10 -5.61 13.97
CA SER A 145 4.37 -5.03 14.43
C SER A 145 4.94 -3.96 13.49
N LYS A 146 4.77 -4.13 12.17
CA LYS A 146 5.24 -3.18 11.16
C LYS A 146 4.59 -1.80 11.29
N ALA A 147 3.32 -1.75 11.72
CA ALA A 147 2.62 -0.48 11.93
C ALA A 147 3.19 0.30 13.12
N TYR A 148 3.55 -0.36 14.23
CA TYR A 148 4.21 0.33 15.35
C TYR A 148 5.54 0.96 14.95
N GLY A 149 6.39 0.21 14.23
CA GLY A 149 7.68 0.71 13.77
C GLY A 149 7.55 1.93 12.85
N ARG A 150 6.61 1.87 11.89
CA ARG A 150 6.31 2.99 11.00
C ARG A 150 5.72 4.19 11.75
N MET A 151 4.80 3.94 12.69
CA MET A 151 4.17 4.99 13.48
C MET A 151 5.20 5.78 14.30
N GLY A 152 6.15 5.10 14.95
CA GLY A 152 7.24 5.74 15.67
C GLY A 152 8.11 6.62 14.76
N TYR A 153 8.43 6.13 13.56
CA TYR A 153 9.17 6.90 12.56
C TYR A 153 8.40 8.15 12.09
N TYR A 154 7.09 8.05 11.87
CA TYR A 154 6.28 9.21 11.48
C TYR A 154 6.13 10.24 12.61
N PHE A 155 6.02 9.80 13.87
CA PHE A 155 6.08 10.71 15.01
C PHE A 155 7.41 11.46 15.07
N TYR A 156 8.52 10.76 14.84
CA TYR A 156 9.85 11.37 14.79
C TYR A 156 9.95 12.41 13.67
N LEU A 157 9.51 12.09 12.44
CA LEU A 157 9.54 13.04 11.32
C LEU A 157 8.66 14.27 11.59
N ARG A 158 7.45 14.07 12.11
CA ARG A 158 6.55 15.16 12.48
C ARG A 158 7.13 16.08 13.56
N ALA A 159 7.72 15.49 14.60
CA ALA A 159 8.37 16.25 15.67
C ALA A 159 9.60 17.02 15.16
N THR A 160 10.37 16.41 14.27
CA THR A 160 11.53 17.02 13.62
C THR A 160 11.10 18.23 12.80
N LEU A 161 10.07 18.08 11.95
CA LEU A 161 9.50 19.18 11.16
C LEU A 161 9.03 20.33 12.07
N PHE A 162 8.30 20.01 13.14
CA PHE A 162 7.82 21.00 14.10
C PHE A 162 8.98 21.74 14.81
N TYR A 163 10.03 21.02 15.18
CA TYR A 163 11.22 21.61 15.81
C TYR A 163 11.96 22.56 14.87
N TYR A 164 12.17 22.17 13.61
CA TYR A 164 12.80 23.06 12.62
C TYR A 164 11.93 24.28 12.31
N PHE A 165 10.61 24.09 12.19
CA PHE A 165 9.68 25.17 11.93
C PHE A 165 9.63 26.19 13.08
N SER A 166 9.54 25.70 14.32
CA SER A 166 9.58 26.56 15.50
C SER A 166 10.92 27.31 15.62
N ARG A 167 12.05 26.63 15.40
CA ARG A 167 13.38 27.28 15.41
C ARG A 167 13.52 28.35 14.32
N LEU A 168 13.02 28.09 13.12
CA LEU A 168 13.02 29.09 12.03
C LEU A 168 12.13 30.28 12.37
N PHE A 169 10.97 30.03 12.98
CA PHE A 169 10.05 31.07 13.43
C PHE A 169 10.67 31.97 14.50
N PHE A 170 11.30 31.39 15.53
CA PHE A 170 12.00 32.16 16.58
C PHE A 170 13.20 32.93 16.01
N PHE A 171 14.01 32.31 15.14
CA PHE A 171 15.13 32.98 14.48
C PHE A 171 14.66 34.18 13.65
N ARG A 172 13.55 34.02 12.90
CA ARG A 172 12.95 35.13 12.14
C ARG A 172 12.44 36.24 13.06
N ALA A 173 11.79 35.89 14.18
CA ALA A 173 11.31 36.86 15.15
C ALA A 173 12.46 37.67 15.77
N GLU A 174 13.55 37.00 16.17
CA GLU A 174 14.76 37.65 16.71
C GLU A 174 15.38 38.63 15.70
N ILE A 175 15.50 38.23 14.43
CA ILE A 175 15.97 39.13 13.36
C ILE A 175 15.07 40.37 13.25
N TYR A 176 13.74 40.20 13.22
CA TYR A 176 12.84 41.35 13.16
C TYR A 176 12.95 42.25 14.40
N THR A 177 13.18 41.69 15.58
CA THR A 177 13.35 42.48 16.81
C THR A 177 14.64 43.31 16.74
N ILE A 178 15.74 42.73 16.26
CA ILE A 178 17.02 43.43 16.06
C ILE A 178 16.87 44.56 15.03
N LEU A 179 16.18 44.31 13.91
CA LEU A 179 15.94 45.33 12.88
C LEU A 179 15.08 46.50 13.39
N LEU A 180 14.11 46.23 14.28
CA LEU A 180 13.27 47.26 14.90
C LEU A 180 13.98 48.05 16.00
N LEU A 181 14.83 47.40 16.81
CA LEU A 181 15.57 48.05 17.89
C LEU A 181 16.76 48.88 17.39
N TYR A 182 17.32 48.53 16.23
CA TYR A 182 18.48 49.21 15.64
C TYR A 182 18.19 49.67 14.20
N PRO A 183 17.36 50.72 14.00
CA PRO A 183 17.02 51.22 12.66
C PRO A 183 18.20 51.83 11.89
N TYR A 184 19.34 52.07 12.55
CA TYR A 184 20.57 52.46 11.86
C TYR A 184 21.28 51.26 11.19
N VAL A 185 21.09 50.04 11.71
CA VAL A 185 21.65 48.80 11.15
C VAL A 185 20.87 48.37 9.90
N THR A 186 19.54 48.56 9.89
CA THR A 186 18.72 48.36 8.67
C THR A 186 19.16 49.32 7.55
N TYR A 187 19.45 50.58 7.87
CA TYR A 187 19.93 51.56 6.88
C TYR A 187 21.28 51.15 6.28
N TYR A 188 22.22 50.66 7.12
CA TYR A 188 23.53 50.17 6.68
C TYR A 188 23.42 48.87 5.85
N TRP A 189 22.55 47.93 6.23
CA TRP A 189 22.30 46.69 5.49
C TRP A 189 21.60 46.95 4.16
N MET A 190 20.65 47.88 4.10
CA MET A 190 19.96 48.24 2.86
C MET A 190 20.90 48.96 1.88
N TYR A 191 21.80 49.82 2.38
CA TYR A 191 22.86 50.45 1.57
C TYR A 191 23.91 49.44 1.06
N ASN A 192 24.15 48.36 1.80
CA ASN A 192 25.08 47.29 1.40
C ASN A 192 24.41 46.15 0.63
N ALA A 193 23.08 46.06 0.59
CA ALA A 193 22.36 45.01 -0.15
C ALA A 193 22.58 45.14 -1.66
N GLU A 194 22.67 46.37 -2.19
CA GLU A 194 23.07 46.61 -3.59
C GLU A 194 24.50 46.16 -3.85
N LEU A 195 25.42 46.41 -2.92
CA LEU A 195 26.82 45.98 -3.02
C LEU A 195 26.95 44.45 -2.95
N ILE A 196 26.18 43.80 -2.07
CA ILE A 196 26.15 42.34 -1.91
C ILE A 196 25.54 41.68 -3.16
N ASN A 197 24.43 42.20 -3.69
CA ASN A 197 23.84 41.69 -4.93
C ASN A 197 24.77 41.92 -6.13
N MET A 198 25.45 43.07 -6.21
CA MET A 198 26.45 43.35 -7.23
C MET A 198 27.64 42.39 -7.15
N VAL A 199 28.13 42.08 -5.94
CA VAL A 199 29.21 41.09 -5.74
C VAL A 199 28.76 39.67 -6.11
N LEU A 200 27.54 39.27 -5.74
CA LEU A 200 26.97 37.98 -6.11
C LEU A 200 26.79 37.82 -7.63
N ASP A 201 26.41 38.89 -8.33
CA ASP A 201 26.29 38.89 -9.79
C ASP A 201 27.67 38.86 -10.47
N ILE A 202 28.69 39.55 -9.93
CA ILE A 202 30.07 39.46 -10.42
C ILE A 202 30.63 38.04 -10.22
N VAL A 203 30.36 37.40 -9.09
CA VAL A 203 30.78 36.02 -8.82
C VAL A 203 30.07 35.04 -9.76
N ARG A 204 28.76 35.18 -9.99
CA ARG A 204 28.01 34.38 -10.98
C ARG A 204 28.53 34.56 -12.40
N SER A 205 28.84 35.80 -12.80
CA SER A 205 29.40 36.11 -14.11
C SER A 205 30.76 35.45 -14.35
N LYS A 206 31.62 35.39 -13.32
CA LYS A 206 32.94 34.75 -13.42
C LYS A 206 32.90 33.23 -13.32
N CYS A 207 31.97 32.65 -12.55
CA CYS A 207 31.81 31.19 -12.47
C CYS A 207 31.18 30.56 -13.73
N LEU A 208 30.51 31.34 -14.58
CA LEU A 208 29.89 30.84 -15.82
C LEU A 208 30.83 30.90 -17.06
N GLN A 209 32.08 31.34 -16.89
CA GLN A 209 33.08 31.44 -17.97
C GLN A 209 34.27 30.47 -17.82
N THR A 210 34.19 29.52 -16.88
CA THR A 210 35.13 28.40 -16.71
C THR A 210 34.39 27.09 -16.85
#